data_AF-A0A7V8YTT9-F1
#
_entry.id   AF-A0A7V8YTT9-F1
#
_cell.length_a   1.000
_cell.length_b   1.000
_cell.length_c   1.000
_cell.angle_alpha   90.00
_cell.angle_beta   90.00
_cell.angle_gamma   90.00
#
_symmetry.space_group_name_H-M   'P 1'
#
loop_
_entity.id
_entity.type
_entity.pdbx_description
1 polymer ?
#
loop_
_entity_poly.entity_id
_entity_poly.type
_entity_poly.pdbx_seq_one_letter_code
_entity_poly.pdbx_strand_id
1 'polypeptide(L)'
;MHSSPPSVLRSGEQRLRALPEILRLPRRSPLHPQLARALTAAARLHDLRTDLQPVPVRPTATTRQSGCYRLREADPIDLRVSRRYDRVPLSFLHELGHLIDHQLAPEPRRFASSGHLAFKAWRAAVRRLPSRVPERAGRSHRRYFDSRKELWARSYAQTVLLRSGDPVLQEHLDALQRADDPFVWPEREFEPLSLEVEAVFDLLGLRLAVRVAA
;
A
#
# COMPACT_ATOMS: atom_id res chain seq x y z
N MET A 1 -18.33 -20.86 18.87
CA MET A 1 -17.09 -20.96 18.07
C MET A 1 -17.08 -19.81 17.06
N HIS A 2 -16.19 -18.82 17.19
CA HIS A 2 -16.03 -17.81 16.13
C HIS A 2 -15.18 -18.42 15.02
N SER A 3 -15.79 -18.78 13.89
CA SER A 3 -15.05 -19.26 12.72
C SER A 3 -14.13 -18.16 12.22
N SER A 4 -12.88 -18.52 11.90
CA SER A 4 -11.95 -17.56 11.31
C SER A 4 -12.47 -17.14 9.93
N PRO A 5 -12.39 -15.85 9.55
CA PRO A 5 -12.92 -15.38 8.28
C PRO A 5 -12.25 -16.13 7.10
N PRO A 6 -13.00 -16.49 6.04
CA PRO A 6 -12.44 -17.19 4.89
C PRO A 6 -11.49 -16.29 4.09
N SER A 7 -10.58 -16.91 3.35
CA SER A 7 -9.77 -16.20 2.34
C SER A 7 -10.65 -15.73 1.19
N VAL A 8 -10.18 -14.71 0.49
CA VAL A 8 -10.78 -14.14 -0.72
C VAL A 8 -10.63 -15.15 -1.86
N LEU A 9 -11.74 -15.42 -2.54
CA LEU A 9 -11.77 -16.36 -3.65
C LEU A 9 -11.07 -15.78 -4.88
N ARG A 10 -10.53 -16.68 -5.69
CA ARG A 10 -9.95 -16.39 -7.00
C ARG A 10 -10.88 -16.91 -8.10
N SER A 11 -11.00 -16.12 -9.17
CA SER A 11 -11.72 -16.54 -10.37
C SER A 11 -10.90 -17.48 -11.26
N GLY A 12 -9.57 -17.53 -11.08
CA GLY A 12 -8.66 -18.31 -11.90
C GLY A 12 -8.22 -17.61 -13.19
N GLU A 13 -8.80 -16.45 -13.53
CA GLU A 13 -8.45 -15.69 -14.72
C GLU A 13 -7.93 -14.30 -14.35
N GLN A 14 -6.64 -14.06 -14.59
CA GLN A 14 -6.05 -12.76 -14.30
C GLN A 14 -6.47 -11.72 -15.34
N ARG A 15 -7.02 -10.60 -14.87
CA ARG A 15 -7.43 -9.47 -15.71
C ARG A 15 -6.90 -8.17 -15.14
N LEU A 16 -6.63 -7.19 -16.01
CA LEU A 16 -6.31 -5.84 -15.58
C LEU A 16 -7.59 -5.19 -15.04
N ARG A 17 -7.55 -4.71 -13.80
CA ARG A 17 -8.72 -4.17 -13.09
C ARG A 17 -8.36 -2.91 -12.33
N ALA A 18 -9.31 -1.99 -12.26
CA ALA A 18 -9.16 -0.77 -11.47
C ALA A 18 -9.22 -1.11 -9.96
N LEU A 19 -8.44 -0.41 -9.15
CA LEU A 19 -8.37 -0.66 -7.69
C LEU A 19 -9.74 -0.59 -6.98
N PRO A 20 -10.69 0.31 -7.35
CA PRO A 20 -12.04 0.32 -6.77
C PRO A 20 -12.86 -0.96 -7.04
N GLU A 21 -12.51 -1.74 -8.07
CA GLU A 21 -13.14 -3.04 -8.34
C GLU A 21 -12.51 -4.17 -7.51
N ILE A 22 -11.26 -3.99 -7.08
CA ILE A 22 -10.48 -4.98 -6.33
C ILE A 22 -10.71 -4.85 -4.82
N LEU A 23 -11.07 -3.66 -4.33
CA LEU A 23 -11.31 -3.44 -2.90
C LEU A 23 -12.79 -3.20 -2.59
N ARG A 24 -13.28 -3.84 -1.53
CA ARG A 24 -14.60 -3.56 -0.95
C ARG A 24 -14.47 -2.70 0.29
N LEU A 25 -14.69 -1.40 0.13
CA LEU A 25 -14.66 -0.42 1.24
C LEU A 25 -15.86 -0.56 2.19
N PRO A 26 -15.68 -0.24 3.48
CA PRO A 26 -16.73 -0.35 4.49
C PRO A 26 -17.70 0.83 4.43
N ARG A 27 -18.68 0.80 3.51
CA ARG A 27 -19.61 1.93 3.21
C ARG A 27 -20.32 2.55 4.43
N ARG A 28 -20.60 1.75 5.46
CA ARG A 28 -21.28 2.21 6.70
C ARG A 28 -20.31 2.72 7.77
N SER A 29 -19.00 2.68 7.52
CA SER A 29 -18.00 3.16 8.47
C SER A 29 -17.80 4.65 8.34
N PRO A 30 -17.60 5.39 9.45
CA PRO A 30 -17.18 6.78 9.39
C PRO A 30 -15.76 6.97 8.80
N LEU A 31 -14.96 5.90 8.67
CA LEU A 31 -13.69 5.98 7.94
C LEU A 31 -13.88 6.01 6.42
N HIS A 32 -15.05 5.65 5.90
CA HIS A 32 -15.28 5.48 4.47
C HIS A 32 -14.83 6.69 3.62
N PRO A 33 -15.12 7.96 3.97
CA PRO A 33 -14.71 9.09 3.15
C PRO A 33 -13.18 9.17 2.96
N GLN A 34 -12.41 8.95 4.02
CA GLN A 34 -10.94 9.00 3.96
C GLN A 34 -10.38 7.82 3.17
N LEU A 35 -10.94 6.62 3.35
CA LEU A 35 -10.54 5.41 2.61
C LEU A 35 -10.87 5.54 1.11
N ALA A 36 -12.04 6.06 0.76
CA ALA A 36 -12.46 6.27 -0.62
C ALA A 36 -11.58 7.31 -1.33
N ARG A 37 -11.22 8.40 -0.63
CA ARG A 37 -10.30 9.42 -1.14
C ARG A 37 -8.92 8.84 -1.44
N ALA A 38 -8.34 8.10 -0.48
CA ALA A 38 -7.06 7.44 -0.65
C ALA A 38 -7.09 6.38 -1.78
N LEU A 39 -8.16 5.60 -1.88
CA LEU A 39 -8.33 4.62 -2.96
C LEU A 39 -8.45 5.28 -4.33
N THR A 40 -9.13 6.43 -4.40
CA THR A 40 -9.24 7.22 -5.64
C THR A 40 -7.88 7.74 -6.07
N ALA A 41 -7.07 8.25 -5.14
CA ALA A 41 -5.69 8.67 -5.43
C ALA A 41 -4.83 7.50 -5.94
N ALA A 42 -4.91 6.34 -5.28
CA ALA A 42 -4.20 5.13 -5.72
C ALA A 42 -4.65 4.69 -7.12
N ALA A 43 -5.95 4.73 -7.41
CA ALA A 43 -6.51 4.33 -8.70
C ALA A 43 -6.11 5.26 -9.86
N ARG A 44 -5.70 6.50 -9.59
CA ARG A 44 -5.10 7.39 -10.61
C ARG A 44 -3.66 7.01 -10.95
N LEU A 45 -2.97 6.33 -10.02
CA LEU A 45 -1.59 5.93 -10.20
C LEU A 45 -1.48 4.66 -11.06
N HIS A 46 -2.29 3.64 -10.79
CA HIS A 46 -2.19 2.36 -11.49
C HIS A 46 -3.45 1.49 -11.36
N ASP A 47 -3.56 0.53 -12.27
CA ASP A 47 -4.45 -0.64 -12.19
C ASP A 47 -3.69 -1.84 -11.60
N LEU A 48 -4.37 -2.98 -11.43
CA LEU A 48 -3.72 -4.22 -11.01
C LEU A 48 -4.24 -5.41 -11.82
N ARG A 49 -3.32 -6.23 -12.32
CA ARG A 49 -3.65 -7.52 -12.92
C ARG A 49 -3.88 -8.55 -11.82
N THR A 50 -5.10 -9.02 -11.65
CA THR A 50 -5.48 -9.97 -10.59
C THR A 50 -6.75 -10.74 -10.96
N ASP A 51 -6.90 -11.93 -10.39
CA ASP A 51 -8.07 -12.79 -10.49
C ASP A 51 -8.90 -12.79 -9.20
N LEU A 52 -8.51 -12.01 -8.18
CA LEU A 52 -9.18 -11.95 -6.88
C LEU A 52 -10.59 -11.38 -6.98
N GLN A 53 -11.52 -11.99 -6.24
CA GLN A 53 -12.75 -11.32 -5.83
C GLN A 53 -12.43 -10.09 -4.96
N PRO A 54 -13.36 -9.12 -4.81
CA PRO A 54 -13.07 -7.90 -4.07
C PRO A 54 -12.62 -8.17 -2.61
N VAL A 55 -11.40 -7.72 -2.27
CA VAL A 55 -10.79 -7.88 -0.95
C VAL A 55 -11.48 -6.91 0.04
N PRO A 56 -12.03 -7.39 1.16
CA PRO A 56 -12.69 -6.52 2.12
C PRO A 56 -11.70 -5.62 2.85
N VAL A 57 -12.07 -4.35 3.02
CA VAL A 57 -11.40 -3.42 3.94
C VAL A 57 -12.25 -3.32 5.22
N ARG A 58 -11.63 -3.56 6.37
CA ARG A 58 -12.31 -3.64 7.67
C ARG A 58 -11.73 -2.64 8.67
N PRO A 59 -12.54 -1.67 9.12
CA PRO A 59 -12.17 -0.84 10.27
C PRO A 59 -12.03 -1.73 11.50
N THR A 60 -11.08 -1.41 12.36
CA THR A 60 -10.92 -2.07 13.65
C THR A 60 -10.55 -1.06 14.73
N ALA A 61 -10.93 -1.36 15.97
CA ALA A 61 -10.48 -0.64 17.14
C ALA A 61 -9.70 -1.53 18.11
N THR A 62 -9.47 -2.80 17.78
CA THR A 62 -8.91 -3.79 18.74
C THR A 62 -7.46 -4.13 18.49
N THR A 63 -6.89 -3.65 17.38
CA THR A 63 -5.48 -3.88 17.03
C THR A 63 -4.56 -2.88 17.71
N ARG A 64 -3.35 -3.33 18.04
CA ARG A 64 -2.22 -2.48 18.46
C ARG A 64 -1.46 -1.89 17.28
N GLN A 65 -1.79 -2.26 16.04
CA GLN A 65 -1.18 -1.75 14.82
C GLN A 65 -2.11 -0.76 14.11
N SER A 66 -1.57 0.18 13.32
CA SER A 66 -2.40 1.14 12.59
C SER A 66 -3.11 0.55 11.38
N GLY A 67 -2.57 -0.53 10.82
CA GLY A 67 -3.22 -1.38 9.82
C GLY A 67 -2.75 -2.82 9.94
N CYS A 68 -3.36 -3.72 9.15
CA CYS A 68 -2.83 -5.06 8.92
C CYS A 68 -3.45 -5.70 7.67
N TYR A 69 -2.62 -6.05 6.70
CA TYR A 69 -2.92 -6.93 5.58
C TYR A 69 -2.82 -8.38 6.03
N ARG A 70 -3.91 -9.14 5.90
CA ARG A 70 -4.00 -10.51 6.41
C ARG A 70 -4.08 -11.53 5.28
N LEU A 71 -3.35 -12.62 5.46
CA LEU A 71 -3.27 -13.76 4.54
C LEU A 71 -3.63 -15.05 5.27
N ARG A 72 -4.12 -16.05 4.54
CA ARG A 72 -4.13 -17.47 4.94
C ARG A 72 -3.76 -18.31 3.74
N GLU A 73 -2.79 -19.21 3.94
CA GLU A 73 -2.32 -20.13 2.90
C GLU A 73 -1.92 -19.45 1.58
N ALA A 74 -1.42 -18.20 1.67
CA ALA A 74 -1.08 -17.31 0.55
C ALA A 74 -2.26 -16.55 -0.11
N ASP A 75 -3.48 -16.69 0.38
CA ASP A 75 -4.61 -15.90 -0.13
C ASP A 75 -5.00 -14.75 0.82
N PRO A 76 -5.36 -13.58 0.29
CA PRO A 76 -5.84 -12.45 1.08
C PRO A 76 -7.07 -12.81 1.90
N ILE A 77 -7.20 -12.24 3.09
CA ILE A 77 -8.42 -12.29 3.90
C ILE A 77 -9.10 -10.93 3.89
N ASP A 78 -8.38 -9.91 4.34
CA ASP A 78 -8.81 -8.51 4.36
C ASP A 78 -7.63 -7.57 4.61
N LEU A 79 -7.90 -6.27 4.41
CA LEU A 79 -7.08 -5.17 4.91
C LEU A 79 -7.78 -4.62 6.15
N ARG A 80 -7.09 -4.60 7.27
CA ARG A 80 -7.57 -3.95 8.50
C ARG A 80 -6.99 -2.56 8.62
N VAL A 81 -7.82 -1.60 8.98
CA VAL A 81 -7.38 -0.21 9.24
C VAL A 81 -7.89 0.20 10.61
N SER A 82 -6.98 0.63 11.48
CA SER A 82 -7.32 1.04 12.83
C SER A 82 -7.85 2.46 12.86
N ARG A 83 -8.91 2.68 13.64
CA ARG A 83 -9.47 4.01 13.91
C ARG A 83 -8.74 4.77 15.00
N ARG A 84 -7.80 4.13 15.70
CA ARG A 84 -7.13 4.70 16.89
C ARG A 84 -5.94 5.60 16.55
N TYR A 85 -5.52 5.63 15.30
CA TYR A 85 -4.34 6.36 14.87
C TYR A 85 -4.74 7.44 13.89
N ASP A 86 -4.20 8.64 14.03
CA ASP A 86 -4.50 9.81 13.21
C ASP A 86 -3.83 9.76 11.81
N ARG A 87 -3.68 8.55 11.26
CA ARG A 87 -3.00 8.25 9.99
C ARG A 87 -3.76 7.25 9.14
N VAL A 88 -5.09 7.41 9.09
CA VAL A 88 -5.98 6.47 8.38
C VAL A 88 -5.62 6.35 6.89
N PRO A 89 -5.47 7.44 6.10
CA PRO A 89 -5.07 7.33 4.70
C PRO A 89 -3.73 6.61 4.52
N LEU A 90 -2.69 7.01 5.26
CA LEU A 90 -1.37 6.40 5.19
C LEU A 90 -1.42 4.91 5.53
N SER A 91 -2.09 4.54 6.63
CA SER A 91 -2.18 3.16 7.09
C SER A 91 -2.92 2.29 6.09
N PHE A 92 -4.02 2.79 5.52
CA PHE A 92 -4.75 2.08 4.48
C PHE A 92 -3.89 1.85 3.23
N LEU A 93 -3.20 2.89 2.75
CA LEU A 93 -2.35 2.80 1.57
C LEU A 93 -1.15 1.89 1.80
N HIS A 94 -0.61 1.84 3.03
CA HIS A 94 0.43 0.89 3.41
C HIS A 94 -0.05 -0.56 3.27
N GLU A 95 -1.22 -0.89 3.81
CA GLU A 95 -1.78 -2.25 3.67
C GLU A 95 -2.15 -2.57 2.21
N LEU A 96 -2.59 -1.58 1.44
CA LEU A 96 -2.78 -1.73 -0.01
C LEU A 96 -1.46 -2.00 -0.73
N GLY A 97 -0.38 -1.32 -0.34
CA GLY A 97 0.97 -1.57 -0.85
C GLY A 97 1.41 -3.02 -0.63
N HIS A 98 1.11 -3.60 0.54
CA HIS A 98 1.34 -5.02 0.79
C HIS A 98 0.49 -5.95 -0.08
N LEU A 99 -0.80 -5.64 -0.27
CA LEU A 99 -1.66 -6.42 -1.17
C LEU A 99 -1.10 -6.41 -2.60
N ILE A 100 -0.74 -5.24 -3.11
CA ILE A 100 -0.19 -5.07 -4.47
C ILE A 100 1.12 -5.86 -4.60
N ASP A 101 2.06 -5.67 -3.68
CA ASP A 101 3.35 -6.36 -3.67
C ASP A 101 3.20 -7.89 -3.69
N HIS A 102 2.22 -8.39 -2.94
CA HIS A 102 1.86 -9.80 -2.90
C HIS A 102 1.21 -10.29 -4.20
N GLN A 103 0.32 -9.52 -4.82
CA GLN A 103 -0.32 -9.89 -6.10
C GLN A 103 0.63 -9.83 -7.30
N LEU A 104 1.67 -8.99 -7.24
CA LEU A 104 2.69 -8.90 -8.28
C LEU A 104 3.77 -9.98 -8.17
N ALA A 105 3.76 -10.77 -7.09
CA ALA A 105 4.74 -11.82 -6.90
C ALA A 105 4.43 -13.01 -7.83
N PRO A 106 5.44 -13.60 -8.49
CA PRO A 106 5.24 -14.77 -9.33
C PRO A 106 4.86 -16.03 -8.53
N GLU A 107 5.20 -16.05 -7.24
CA GLU A 107 4.88 -17.14 -6.31
C GLU A 107 3.94 -16.64 -5.21
N PRO A 108 2.87 -17.37 -4.87
CA PRO A 108 1.86 -16.93 -3.89
C PRO A 108 2.43 -16.57 -2.51
N ARG A 109 3.53 -17.19 -2.07
CA ARG A 109 4.10 -16.94 -0.72
C ARG A 109 5.18 -15.87 -0.68
N ARG A 110 5.35 -15.11 -1.76
CA ARG A 110 6.40 -14.10 -1.89
C ARG A 110 5.81 -12.70 -2.10
N PHE A 111 6.70 -11.73 -2.00
CA PHE A 111 6.45 -10.32 -2.30
C PHE A 111 7.34 -9.93 -3.48
N ALA A 112 6.77 -9.29 -4.49
CA ALA A 112 7.49 -8.89 -5.71
C ALA A 112 8.70 -7.99 -5.40
N SER A 113 8.56 -7.06 -4.45
CA SER A 113 9.60 -6.16 -3.94
C SER A 113 10.87 -6.90 -3.54
N SER A 114 10.75 -8.17 -3.14
CA SER A 114 11.89 -8.98 -2.71
C SER A 114 12.81 -9.40 -3.85
N GLY A 115 12.31 -9.58 -5.09
CA GLY A 115 13.12 -10.16 -6.15
C GLY A 115 12.69 -9.89 -7.60
N HIS A 116 11.47 -9.39 -7.83
CA HIS A 116 10.98 -9.10 -9.18
C HIS A 116 11.89 -8.06 -9.88
N LEU A 117 12.12 -8.23 -11.18
CA LEU A 117 13.05 -7.40 -11.95
C LEU A 117 12.59 -5.94 -12.06
N ALA A 118 11.28 -5.70 -12.23
CA ALA A 118 10.70 -4.35 -12.25
C ALA A 118 11.07 -3.51 -11.01
N PHE A 119 11.29 -4.16 -9.86
CA PHE A 119 11.64 -3.50 -8.60
C PHE A 119 13.14 -3.28 -8.41
N LYS A 120 13.99 -3.60 -9.40
CA LYS A 120 15.46 -3.54 -9.27
C LYS A 120 15.95 -2.12 -8.97
N ALA A 121 15.46 -1.14 -9.72
CA ALA A 121 15.85 0.27 -9.57
C ALA A 121 15.29 0.86 -8.26
N TRP A 122 14.01 0.63 -7.95
CA TRP A 122 13.41 0.92 -6.65
C TRP A 122 14.23 0.34 -5.47
N ARG A 123 14.64 -0.93 -5.52
CA ARG A 123 15.49 -1.55 -4.48
C ARG A 123 16.85 -0.87 -4.32
N ALA A 124 17.39 -0.28 -5.39
CA ALA A 124 18.65 0.45 -5.33
C ALA A 124 18.44 1.86 -4.75
N ALA A 125 17.38 2.54 -5.17
CA ALA A 125 17.02 3.87 -4.69
C ALA A 125 16.67 3.88 -3.19
N VAL A 126 15.84 2.93 -2.74
CA VAL A 126 15.41 2.89 -1.32
C VAL A 126 16.56 2.63 -0.36
N ARG A 127 17.64 1.99 -0.81
CA ARG A 127 18.87 1.78 -0.01
C ARG A 127 19.68 3.05 0.22
N ARG A 128 19.42 4.11 -0.56
CA ARG A 128 20.09 5.41 -0.41
C ARG A 128 19.34 6.33 0.55
N LEU A 129 18.09 6.02 0.88
CA LEU A 129 17.33 6.80 1.85
C LEU A 129 17.85 6.58 3.27
N PRO A 130 17.79 7.61 4.14
CA PRO A 130 18.04 7.41 5.55
C PRO A 130 17.00 6.45 6.13
N SER A 131 17.47 5.57 7.03
CA SER A 131 16.57 4.70 7.77
C SER A 131 15.70 5.55 8.69
N ARG A 132 14.39 5.28 8.69
CA ARG A 132 13.40 5.94 9.56
C ARG A 132 13.06 5.10 10.79
N VAL A 133 13.87 4.07 11.06
CA VAL A 133 13.68 3.20 12.23
C VAL A 133 13.83 4.05 13.49
N PRO A 134 12.85 4.03 14.42
CA PRO A 134 12.98 4.76 15.68
C PRO A 134 14.26 4.36 16.43
N GLU A 135 14.96 5.33 17.02
CA GLU A 135 16.28 5.12 17.65
C GLU A 135 16.30 3.97 18.67
N ARG A 136 15.23 3.86 19.47
CA ARG A 136 15.06 2.83 20.52
C ARG A 136 14.47 1.51 20.02
N ALA A 137 14.37 1.30 18.71
CA ALA A 137 13.82 0.07 18.15
C ALA A 137 14.79 -1.10 18.36
N GLY A 138 14.29 -2.17 18.97
CA GLY A 138 15.03 -3.44 19.08
C GLY A 138 15.31 -4.08 17.73
N ARG A 139 16.24 -5.04 17.70
CA ARG A 139 16.74 -5.72 16.48
C ARG A 139 15.61 -6.28 15.58
N SER A 140 14.60 -6.91 16.19
CA SER A 140 13.46 -7.47 15.44
C SER A 140 12.65 -6.38 14.74
N HIS A 141 12.37 -5.28 15.43
CA HIS A 141 11.62 -4.15 14.87
C HIS A 141 12.41 -3.48 13.74
N ARG A 142 13.72 -3.27 13.92
CA ARG A 142 14.60 -2.75 12.86
C ARG A 142 14.59 -3.64 11.61
N ARG A 143 14.76 -4.96 11.79
CA ARG A 143 14.72 -5.93 10.69
C ARG A 143 13.36 -5.92 9.98
N TYR A 144 12.27 -5.83 10.71
CA TYR A 144 10.93 -5.74 10.13
C TYR A 144 10.82 -4.47 9.28
N PHE A 145 11.10 -3.32 9.89
CA PHE A 145 10.91 -2.01 9.31
C PHE A 145 11.77 -1.78 8.06
N ASP A 146 13.02 -2.25 8.06
CA ASP A 146 13.92 -2.19 6.91
C ASP A 146 13.74 -3.36 5.92
N SER A 147 12.76 -4.24 6.12
CA SER A 147 12.48 -5.29 5.16
C SER A 147 11.90 -4.72 3.86
N ARG A 148 12.19 -5.37 2.73
CA ARG A 148 11.78 -4.89 1.40
C ARG A 148 10.26 -4.69 1.28
N LYS A 149 9.46 -5.60 1.83
CA LYS A 149 7.99 -5.48 1.81
C LYS A 149 7.48 -4.26 2.60
N GLU A 150 8.10 -3.93 3.73
CA GLU A 150 7.73 -2.77 4.55
C GLU A 150 8.19 -1.46 3.91
N LEU A 151 9.41 -1.45 3.36
CA LEU A 151 9.93 -0.32 2.60
C LEU A 151 9.06 -0.05 1.36
N TRP A 152 8.63 -1.09 0.65
CA TRP A 152 7.73 -0.97 -0.48
C TRP A 152 6.39 -0.38 -0.04
N ALA A 153 5.73 -0.99 0.95
CA ALA A 153 4.42 -0.52 1.42
C ALA A 153 4.44 0.95 1.86
N ARG A 154 5.50 1.40 2.56
CA ARG A 154 5.68 2.81 2.95
C ARG A 154 5.94 3.74 1.78
N SER A 155 6.86 3.37 0.88
CA SER A 155 7.15 4.18 -0.31
C SER A 155 5.96 4.25 -1.27
N TYR A 156 5.24 3.16 -1.47
CA TYR A 156 3.98 3.15 -2.20
C TYR A 156 2.97 4.12 -1.59
N ALA A 157 2.73 4.03 -0.27
CA ALA A 157 1.77 4.88 0.42
C ALA A 157 2.11 6.37 0.29
N GLN A 158 3.37 6.73 0.53
CA GLN A 158 3.81 8.11 0.41
C GLN A 158 3.75 8.61 -1.04
N THR A 159 4.10 7.78 -2.04
CA THR A 159 3.98 8.14 -3.46
C THR A 159 2.53 8.45 -3.83
N VAL A 160 1.57 7.64 -3.40
CA VAL A 160 0.15 7.89 -3.66
C VAL A 160 -0.32 9.18 -3.01
N LEU A 161 0.08 9.46 -1.76
CA LEU A 161 -0.28 10.71 -1.08
C LEU A 161 0.31 11.93 -1.82
N LEU A 162 1.59 11.85 -2.17
CA LEU A 162 2.32 12.91 -2.87
C LEU A 162 1.73 13.23 -4.25
N ARG A 163 1.37 12.18 -5.02
CA ARG A 163 0.80 12.29 -6.38
C ARG A 163 -0.72 12.40 -6.41
N SER A 164 -1.39 12.50 -5.25
CA SER A 164 -2.85 12.45 -5.18
C SER A 164 -3.54 13.61 -5.91
N GLY A 165 -2.90 14.79 -5.93
CA GLY A 165 -3.53 16.05 -6.34
C GLY A 165 -4.73 16.43 -5.47
N ASP A 166 -4.86 15.81 -4.29
CA ASP A 166 -5.96 16.01 -3.36
C ASP A 166 -5.46 16.81 -2.16
N PRO A 167 -5.94 18.06 -1.95
CA PRO A 167 -5.44 18.93 -0.89
C PRO A 167 -5.54 18.32 0.51
N VAL A 168 -6.55 17.48 0.76
CA VAL A 168 -6.74 16.85 2.08
C VAL A 168 -5.69 15.76 2.31
N LEU A 169 -5.34 15.00 1.27
CA LEU A 169 -4.30 13.97 1.38
C LEU A 169 -2.90 14.59 1.41
N GLN A 170 -2.69 15.70 0.71
CA GLN A 170 -1.42 16.43 0.73
C GLN A 170 -1.19 17.08 2.10
N GLU A 171 -2.17 17.81 2.65
CA GLU A 171 -2.06 18.36 4.01
C GLU A 171 -1.84 17.25 5.05
N HIS A 172 -2.46 16.08 4.85
CA HIS A 172 -2.21 14.91 5.70
C HIS A 172 -0.75 14.43 5.64
N LEU A 173 -0.15 14.37 4.45
CA LEU A 173 1.27 14.03 4.29
C LEU A 173 2.17 15.09 4.93
N ASP A 174 1.87 16.37 4.71
CA ASP A 174 2.65 17.48 5.28
C ASP A 174 2.61 17.46 6.81
N ALA A 175 1.45 17.18 7.40
CA ALA A 175 1.32 17.02 8.86
C ALA A 175 2.17 15.88 9.40
N LEU A 176 2.22 14.74 8.69
CA LEU A 176 3.06 13.60 9.07
C LEU A 176 4.56 13.92 8.96
N GLN A 177 4.97 14.64 7.90
CA GLN A 177 6.36 15.06 7.72
C GLN A 177 6.78 16.09 8.77
N ARG A 178 5.92 17.07 9.10
CA ARG A 178 6.17 18.04 10.19
C ARG A 178 6.28 17.37 11.55
N ALA A 179 5.53 16.30 11.78
CA ALA A 179 5.59 15.49 12.98
C ALA A 179 6.76 14.50 13.00
N ASP A 180 7.60 14.48 11.96
CA ASP A 180 8.69 13.52 11.76
C ASP A 180 8.22 12.05 11.90
N ASP A 181 7.01 11.73 11.40
CA ASP A 181 6.47 10.38 11.52
C ASP A 181 7.41 9.37 10.83
N PRO A 182 7.76 8.25 11.49
CA PRO A 182 8.74 7.29 10.97
C PRO A 182 8.28 6.58 9.69
N PHE A 183 6.98 6.59 9.38
CA PHE A 183 6.45 5.93 8.18
C PHE A 183 6.61 6.75 6.90
N VAL A 184 7.00 8.03 7.00
CA VAL A 184 7.24 8.91 5.86
C VAL A 184 8.64 9.52 5.90
N TRP A 185 9.15 9.89 4.73
CA TRP A 185 10.39 10.64 4.56
C TRP A 185 10.09 12.10 4.20
N PRO A 186 10.99 13.05 4.47
CA PRO A 186 10.91 14.40 3.93
C PRO A 186 10.80 14.38 2.39
N GLU A 187 9.99 15.27 1.82
CA GLU A 187 9.69 15.28 0.38
C GLU A 187 10.95 15.32 -0.49
N ARG A 188 11.91 16.20 -0.17
CA ARG A 188 13.16 16.35 -0.92
C ARG A 188 13.98 15.06 -1.02
N GLU A 189 13.97 14.25 0.05
CA GLU A 189 14.65 12.96 0.07
C GLU A 189 13.85 11.90 -0.69
N PHE A 190 12.52 11.97 -0.59
CA PHE A 190 11.61 10.96 -1.11
C PHE A 190 11.33 11.09 -2.61
N GLU A 191 11.36 12.30 -3.16
CA GLU A 191 10.96 12.59 -4.55
C GLU A 191 11.64 11.65 -5.56
N PRO A 192 12.97 11.39 -5.53
CA PRO A 192 13.60 10.42 -6.42
C PRO A 192 13.08 8.98 -6.27
N LEU A 193 12.72 8.56 -5.05
CA LEU A 193 12.15 7.22 -4.83
C LEU A 193 10.71 7.12 -5.36
N SER A 194 9.94 8.19 -5.31
CA SER A 194 8.57 8.21 -5.83
C SER A 194 8.51 7.90 -7.33
N LEU A 195 9.48 8.42 -8.09
CA LEU A 195 9.63 8.13 -9.53
C LEU A 195 9.93 6.65 -9.78
N GLU A 196 10.70 6.00 -8.90
CA GLU A 196 11.00 4.58 -9.00
C GLU A 196 9.80 3.70 -8.62
N VAL A 197 8.92 4.17 -7.74
CA VAL A 197 7.63 3.51 -7.45
C VAL A 197 6.73 3.59 -8.69
N GLU A 198 6.64 4.76 -9.33
CA GLU A 198 5.92 4.96 -10.58
C GLU A 198 6.46 4.04 -11.69
N ALA A 199 7.79 4.00 -11.86
CA ALA A 199 8.47 3.17 -12.86
C ALA A 199 8.19 1.67 -12.70
N VAL A 200 7.99 1.17 -11.47
CA VAL A 200 7.57 -0.22 -11.24
C VAL A 200 6.25 -0.52 -11.96
N PHE A 201 5.26 0.38 -11.88
CA PHE A 201 3.98 0.20 -12.54
C PHE A 201 4.07 0.33 -14.06
N ASP A 202 4.93 1.23 -14.55
CA ASP A 202 5.21 1.37 -15.98
C ASP A 202 5.83 0.10 -16.57
N LEU A 203 6.87 -0.45 -15.92
CA LEU A 203 7.55 -1.67 -16.35
C LEU A 203 6.65 -2.92 -16.32
N LEU A 204 5.60 -2.90 -15.50
CA LEU A 204 4.62 -3.99 -15.41
C LEU A 204 3.41 -3.79 -16.34
N GLY A 205 3.35 -2.66 -17.07
CA GLY A 205 2.22 -2.30 -17.92
C GLY A 205 0.92 -2.13 -17.12
N LEU A 206 1.02 -1.54 -15.92
CA LEU A 206 -0.08 -1.32 -14.98
C LEU A 206 -0.45 0.15 -14.82
N ARG A 207 0.41 1.07 -15.24
CA ARG A 207 0.05 2.49 -15.23
C ARG A 207 -1.05 2.73 -16.25
N LEU A 208 -2.01 3.58 -15.89
CA LEU A 208 -2.99 4.06 -16.85
C LEU A 208 -2.22 4.81 -17.94
N ALA A 209 -2.08 4.20 -19.13
CA ALA A 209 -1.82 4.99 -20.32
C ALA A 209 -2.88 6.09 -20.33
N VAL A 210 -2.48 7.35 -20.53
CA VAL A 210 -3.42 8.46 -20.73
C VAL A 210 -4.53 7.92 -21.62
N ARG A 211 -5.71 7.70 -21.05
CA ARG A 211 -6.88 7.36 -21.85
C ARG A 211 -7.11 8.63 -22.64
N VAL A 212 -6.51 8.71 -23.81
CA VAL A 212 -6.82 9.74 -24.79
C VAL A 212 -8.31 9.55 -25.00
N ALA A 213 -9.09 10.46 -24.45
CA ALA A 213 -10.50 10.56 -24.76
C ALA A 213 -10.55 10.73 -26.28
N ALA A 214 -11.06 9.71 -26.96
CA ALA A 214 -11.57 9.85 -28.32
C ALA A 214 -12.90 10.61 -28.25
#